data_AF-A0A183U6X3-F1
#
_entry.id   AF-A0A183U6X3-F1
#
_cell.length_a   1.000
_cell.length_b   1.000
_cell.length_c   1.000
_cell.angle_alpha   90.00
_cell.angle_beta   90.00
_cell.angle_gamma   90.00
#
_symmetry.space_group_name_H-M   'P 1'
#
loop_
_entity.id
_entity.type
_entity.pdbx_description
1 polymer ?
#
loop_
_entity_poly.entity_id
_entity_poly.type
_entity_poly.pdbx_seq_one_letter_code
_entity_poly.pdbx_strand_id
1 'polypeptide(L)'
;MLGGLIKIIKEPDESDMPVWYMPDEFGMRIGHSIEPNFRMVPMFYSAQNVAYKVVTRDYVDNTVLREHSDWRHILMHPWAPVDLSRANLHHVFQQDEFFIVSYLGR
;
A
#
# COMPACT_ATOMS: atom_id res chain seq x y z
N MET A 1 -25.01 -35.04 -24.94
CA MET A 1 -24.48 -34.73 -23.61
C MET A 1 -23.08 -34.14 -23.75
N LEU A 2 -22.94 -32.90 -23.26
CA LEU A 2 -21.74 -32.29 -22.66
C LEU A 2 -20.45 -32.22 -23.49
N GLY A 3 -20.38 -31.20 -24.37
CA GLY A 3 -19.11 -30.57 -24.71
C GLY A 3 -18.70 -29.62 -23.58
N GLY A 4 -17.85 -30.10 -22.67
CA GLY A 4 -17.32 -29.30 -21.57
C GLY A 4 -16.35 -28.24 -22.08
N LEU A 5 -16.66 -26.96 -21.85
CA LEU A 5 -15.72 -25.85 -22.02
C LEU A 5 -14.61 -25.98 -20.98
N ILE A 6 -13.40 -26.32 -21.43
CA ILE A 6 -12.19 -26.18 -20.63
C ILE A 6 -11.95 -24.67 -20.45
N LYS A 7 -12.25 -24.14 -19.27
CA LYS A 7 -11.77 -22.81 -18.87
C LYS A 7 -10.26 -22.89 -18.74
N ILE A 8 -9.54 -22.41 -19.75
CA ILE A 8 -8.12 -22.11 -19.60
C ILE A 8 -8.07 -20.88 -18.68
N ILE A 9 -7.68 -21.12 -17.43
CA ILE A 9 -7.35 -20.04 -16.51
C ILE A 9 -6.04 -19.46 -17.02
N LYS A 10 -6.10 -18.29 -17.64
CA LYS A 10 -4.89 -17.56 -18.06
C LYS A 10 -4.15 -17.19 -16.78
N GLU A 11 -2.95 -17.75 -16.60
CA GLU A 11 -2.04 -17.26 -15.57
C GLU A 11 -1.76 -15.78 -15.83
N PRO A 12 -1.82 -14.91 -14.80
CA PRO A 12 -1.62 -13.49 -14.98
C PRO A 12 -0.22 -13.25 -15.57
N ASP A 13 -0.19 -12.61 -16.73
CA ASP A 13 1.04 -12.20 -17.40
C ASP A 13 1.63 -10.95 -16.71
N GLU A 14 2.90 -10.64 -16.93
CA GLU A 14 3.52 -9.41 -16.39
C GLU A 14 2.77 -8.16 -16.85
N SER A 15 2.18 -8.21 -18.05
CA SER A 15 1.30 -7.17 -18.59
C SER A 15 -0.05 -7.05 -17.88
N ASP A 16 -0.49 -8.08 -17.16
CA ASP A 16 -1.70 -8.07 -16.33
C ASP A 16 -1.43 -7.53 -14.92
N MET A 17 -0.14 -7.33 -14.56
CA MET A 17 0.22 -6.73 -13.28
C MET A 17 -0.02 -5.23 -13.31
N PRO A 18 -0.63 -4.63 -12.27
CA PRO A 18 -0.80 -3.19 -12.21
C PRO A 18 0.57 -2.53 -12.29
N VAL A 19 0.78 -1.66 -13.28
CA VAL A 19 2.03 -0.89 -13.41
C VAL A 19 2.15 0.03 -12.20
N TRP A 20 2.98 -0.38 -11.25
CA TRP A 20 3.35 0.45 -10.11
C TRP A 20 4.25 1.56 -10.62
N TYR A 21 3.69 2.74 -10.86
CA TYR A 21 4.50 3.92 -11.17
C TYR A 21 5.47 4.18 -10.02
N MET A 22 6.76 4.03 -10.28
CA MET A 22 7.83 4.44 -9.38
C MET A 22 8.06 5.95 -9.55
N PRO A 23 7.98 6.76 -8.48
CA PRO A 23 8.27 8.19 -8.57
C PRO A 23 9.71 8.44 -9.02
N ASP A 24 9.92 9.50 -9.79
CA ASP A 24 11.26 10.00 -10.13
C ASP A 24 11.94 10.63 -8.91
N GLU A 25 13.19 11.09 -9.09
CA GLU A 25 13.98 11.70 -8.00
C GLU A 25 13.24 12.85 -7.30
N PHE A 26 12.51 13.66 -8.07
CA PHE A 26 11.74 14.77 -7.53
C PHE A 26 10.53 14.26 -6.73
N GLY A 27 9.78 13.30 -7.28
CA GLY A 27 8.62 12.69 -6.64
C GLY A 27 8.97 11.97 -5.33
N MET A 28 10.16 11.36 -5.24
CA MET A 28 10.64 10.71 -4.03
C MET A 28 10.99 11.68 -2.91
N ARG A 29 11.35 12.93 -3.23
CA ARG A 29 11.62 13.98 -2.22
C ARG A 29 10.37 14.52 -1.57
N ILE A 30 9.19 14.18 -2.10
CA ILE A 30 7.94 14.65 -1.53
C ILE A 30 7.54 13.77 -0.35
N GLY A 31 7.64 14.37 0.84
CA GLY A 31 7.45 13.69 2.12
C GLY A 31 6.00 13.52 2.54
N HIS A 32 5.87 12.96 3.74
CA HIS A 32 4.60 12.83 4.41
C HIS A 32 4.03 14.20 4.81
N SER A 33 2.70 14.36 4.80
CA SER A 33 2.02 15.45 5.49
C SER A 33 0.70 14.98 6.11
N ILE A 34 0.40 15.47 7.32
CA ILE A 34 -0.88 15.26 8.02
C ILE A 34 -2.00 16.07 7.33
N GLU A 35 -1.64 17.25 6.83
CA GLU A 35 -2.52 18.18 6.12
C GLU A 35 -1.95 18.38 4.71
N PRO A 36 -2.17 17.41 3.80
CA PRO A 36 -1.69 17.53 2.43
C PRO A 36 -2.42 18.68 1.72
N ASN A 37 -1.67 19.57 1.07
CA ASN A 37 -2.19 20.74 0.34
C ASN A 37 -2.20 20.56 -1.19
N PHE A 38 -1.92 19.36 -1.68
CA PHE A 38 -2.08 18.95 -3.08
C PHE A 38 -2.53 17.47 -3.13
N ARG A 39 -2.84 16.91 -4.29
CA ARG A 39 -3.21 15.50 -4.48
C ARG A 39 -2.64 14.95 -5.77
N MET A 40 -2.07 13.75 -5.72
CA MET A 40 -1.65 13.03 -6.89
C MET A 40 -2.84 12.36 -7.59
N VAL A 41 -3.03 12.66 -8.86
CA VAL A 41 -3.99 11.95 -9.71
C VAL A 41 -3.20 11.36 -10.88
N PRO A 42 -3.37 10.07 -11.23
CA PRO A 42 -2.80 9.54 -12.45
C PRO A 42 -3.37 10.32 -13.64
N MET A 43 -2.51 11.09 -14.31
CA MET A 43 -2.87 11.82 -15.52
C MET A 43 -2.04 11.27 -16.67
N PHE A 44 -2.72 10.78 -17.70
CA PHE A 44 -2.09 10.36 -18.95
C PHE A 44 -2.14 11.52 -19.95
N TYR A 45 -0.98 12.04 -20.35
CA TYR A 45 -0.90 13.05 -21.39
C TYR A 45 -0.56 12.38 -22.73
N SER A 46 -1.60 12.16 -23.54
CA SER A 46 -1.53 11.39 -24.78
C SER A 46 -0.57 11.97 -25.84
N ALA A 47 -0.43 13.30 -25.90
CA ALA A 47 0.41 13.94 -26.91
C ALA A 47 1.90 13.64 -26.74
N GLN A 48 2.34 13.24 -25.55
CA GLN A 48 3.74 12.88 -25.27
C GLN A 48 3.88 11.43 -24.81
N ASN A 49 2.77 10.69 -24.67
CA ASN A 49 2.74 9.37 -24.02
C ASN A 49 3.42 9.36 -22.64
N VAL A 50 3.31 10.45 -21.89
CA VAL A 50 3.89 10.59 -20.54
C VAL A 50 2.79 10.56 -19.49
N ALA A 51 3.00 9.74 -18.47
CA ALA A 51 2.21 9.79 -17.24
C ALA A 51 2.86 10.76 -16.26
N TYR A 52 2.16 11.83 -15.90
CA TYR A 52 2.61 12.79 -14.90
C TYR A 52 2.08 12.42 -13.53
N LYS A 53 2.92 12.64 -12.52
CA LYS A 53 2.59 12.35 -11.13
C LYS A 53 3.30 13.34 -10.21
N VAL A 54 2.55 14.21 -9.53
CA VAL A 54 3.04 15.06 -8.43
C VAL A 54 2.42 14.58 -7.12
N VAL A 55 3.25 14.24 -6.13
CA VAL A 55 2.91 13.40 -4.95
C VAL A 55 2.50 14.25 -3.76
N THR A 56 1.28 14.21 -3.22
CA THR A 56 1.14 14.34 -1.76
C THR A 56 1.02 12.98 -1.15
N ARG A 57 1.63 12.79 0.01
CA ARG A 57 1.52 11.52 0.72
C ARG A 57 1.09 11.75 2.16
N ASP A 58 -0.22 11.72 2.39
CA ASP A 58 -0.65 11.12 3.63
C ASP A 58 -0.40 9.60 3.49
N TYR A 59 0.74 9.10 3.96
CA TYR A 59 1.08 7.67 3.88
C TYR A 59 0.13 6.81 4.72
N VAL A 60 -0.63 7.42 5.62
CA VAL A 60 -1.60 6.75 6.47
C VAL A 60 -2.94 6.56 5.74
N ASP A 61 -3.26 7.36 4.70
CA ASP A 61 -4.43 7.11 3.82
C ASP A 61 -4.17 5.93 2.87
N ASN A 62 -4.23 4.73 3.44
CA ASN A 62 -4.07 3.46 2.74
C ASN A 62 -5.22 2.49 3.12
N THR A 63 -5.21 1.29 2.56
CA THR A 63 -6.27 0.29 2.81
C THR A 63 -6.40 -0.09 4.28
N VAL A 64 -5.29 -0.16 5.02
CA VAL A 64 -5.30 -0.50 6.46
C VAL A 64 -6.09 0.55 7.24
N LEU A 65 -5.90 1.85 6.95
CA LEU A 65 -6.71 2.90 7.57
C LEU A 65 -8.18 2.82 7.16
N ARG A 66 -8.48 2.42 5.92
CA ARG A 66 -9.88 2.30 5.45
C ARG A 66 -10.63 1.17 6.16
N GLU A 67 -9.94 0.08 6.44
CA GLU A 67 -10.46 -1.06 7.22
C GLU A 67 -10.53 -0.73 8.72
N HIS A 68 -9.59 0.07 9.22
CA HIS A 68 -9.46 0.46 10.62
C HIS A 68 -9.35 1.97 10.79
N SER A 69 -10.46 2.68 10.57
CA SER A 69 -10.49 4.15 10.55
C SER A 69 -10.05 4.81 11.86
N ASP A 70 -10.17 4.11 12.98
CA ASP A 70 -9.74 4.53 14.31
C ASP A 70 -8.22 4.46 14.53
N TRP A 71 -7.50 3.70 13.69
CA TRP A 71 -6.06 3.46 13.86
C TRP A 71 -5.17 4.59 13.34
N ARG A 72 -5.74 5.70 12.85
CA ARG A 72 -4.96 6.83 12.33
C ARG A 72 -3.86 7.27 13.29
N HIS A 73 -4.19 7.46 14.56
CA HIS A 73 -3.24 7.89 15.59
C HIS A 73 -2.05 6.92 15.77
N ILE A 74 -2.27 5.62 15.56
CA ILE A 74 -1.24 4.57 15.62
C ILE A 74 -0.38 4.62 14.36
N LEU A 75 -1.02 4.64 13.19
CA LEU A 75 -0.36 4.66 11.88
C LEU A 75 0.47 5.93 11.64
N MET A 76 0.17 7.02 12.37
CA MET A 76 0.91 8.28 12.34
C MET A 76 2.21 8.27 13.16
N HIS A 77 2.43 7.28 14.03
CA HIS A 77 3.59 7.21 14.92
C HIS A 77 4.96 7.33 14.20
N PRO A 78 5.17 6.80 12.98
CA PRO A 78 6.43 7.00 12.26
C PRO A 78 6.71 8.46 11.86
N TRP A 79 5.67 9.31 11.81
CA TRP A 79 5.73 10.65 11.25
C TRP A 79 5.43 11.76 12.24
N ALA A 80 4.64 11.48 13.28
CA ALA A 80 4.30 12.40 14.34
C ALA A 80 4.84 11.86 15.66
N PRO A 81 5.48 12.71 16.49
CA PRO A 81 5.90 12.29 17.82
C PRO A 81 4.67 11.88 18.62
N VAL A 82 4.78 10.77 19.33
CA VAL A 82 3.77 10.34 20.30
C VAL A 82 4.46 9.98 21.59
N ASP A 83 3.89 10.44 22.69
CA ASP A 83 4.37 10.11 24.02
C ASP A 83 3.86 8.71 24.42
N LEU A 84 4.78 7.75 24.39
CA LEU A 84 4.55 6.39 24.88
C LEU A 84 5.13 6.15 26.28
N SER A 85 5.54 7.19 27.01
CA SER A 85 6.16 7.04 28.34
C SER A 85 5.30 6.29 29.36
N ARG A 86 3.97 6.30 29.17
CA ARG A 86 2.99 5.60 30.00
C ARG A 86 2.49 4.28 29.41
N ALA A 87 2.91 3.94 28.19
CA ALA A 87 2.50 2.73 27.52
C ALA A 87 3.26 1.53 28.08
N ASN A 88 2.54 0.44 28.35
CA ASN A 88 3.14 -0.81 28.78
C ASN A 88 3.53 -1.63 27.55
N LEU A 89 4.74 -1.40 27.03
CA LEU A 89 5.26 -2.09 25.85
C LEU A 89 5.94 -3.40 26.27
N HIS A 90 5.33 -4.52 25.90
CA HIS A 90 5.94 -5.85 26.06
C HIS A 90 6.50 -6.32 24.73
N HIS A 91 7.77 -6.70 24.71
CA HIS A 91 8.32 -7.39 23.56
C HIS A 91 7.69 -8.80 23.49
N VAL A 92 6.88 -9.04 22.47
CA VAL A 92 6.30 -10.36 22.20
C VAL A 92 7.21 -11.08 21.22
N PHE A 93 7.90 -12.12 21.69
CA PHE A 93 8.59 -13.05 20.80
C PHE A 93 7.54 -13.88 20.07
N GLN A 94 7.45 -13.69 18.75
CA GLN A 94 6.66 -14.56 17.88
C GLN A 94 7.36 -15.92 17.83
N GLN A 95 6.62 -16.98 18.09
CA GLN A 95 7.13 -18.35 17.98
C GLN A 95 7.22 -18.75 16.51
N ASP A 96 8.06 -19.74 16.19
CA ASP A 96 8.32 -20.19 14.81
C ASP A 96 7.03 -20.57 14.07
N GLU A 97 6.02 -21.09 14.79
CA GLU A 97 4.72 -21.46 14.24
C GLU A 97 4.00 -20.27 13.58
N PHE A 98 4.19 -19.05 14.06
CA PHE A 98 3.60 -17.84 13.48
C PHE A 98 4.02 -17.65 12.02
N PHE A 99 5.25 -18.03 11.67
CA PHE A 99 5.79 -17.91 10.32
C PHE A 99 5.49 -19.12 9.43
N ILE A 100 5.04 -20.24 10.01
CA ILE A 100 4.82 -21.52 9.32
C ILE A 100 3.35 -21.69 8.89
N VAL A 101 2.39 -21.08 9.60
CA VAL A 101 0.94 -21.27 9.37
C VAL A 101 0.45 -20.80 7.98
N SER A 102 1.22 -19.99 7.26
CA SER A 102 0.86 -19.53 5.91
C SER A 102 0.91 -20.60 4.80
N TYR A 103 1.44 -21.81 5.06
CA TYR A 103 1.59 -22.87 4.05
C TYR A 103 0.62 -24.05 4.15
N LEU A 104 -0.22 -24.15 5.18
CA LEU A 104 -1.09 -25.33 5.40
C LEU A 104 -2.59 -25.03 5.36
N GLY A 105 -2.98 -23.93 4.69
CA GLY A 105 -4.36 -23.44 4.69
C GLY A 105 -4.93 -23.03 3.32
N ARG A 106 -4.57 -23.73 2.24
CA ARG A 106 -5.36 -23.79 0.99
C ARG A 106 -5.33 -25.20 0.41
#